data_AF-A0A3B9X3I3-F1
#
_entry.id   AF-A0A3B9X3I3-F1
#
_cell.length_a   1.000
_cell.length_b   1.000
_cell.length_c   1.000
_cell.angle_alpha   90.00
_cell.angle_beta   90.00
_cell.angle_gamma   90.00
#
_symmetry.space_group_name_H-M   'P 1'
#
loop_
_entity.id
_entity.type
_entity.pdbx_description
1 polymer ?
#
loop_
_entity_poly.entity_id
_entity_poly.type
_entity_poly.pdbx_seq_one_letter_code
_entity_poly.pdbx_strand_id
1 'polypeptide(L)'
;MLVWLSDYLIQFDNNFAVIQYITVRGIFSVLTAMGVSLLIGPMLIRKLNYHQIGQVVRDDGPESHLSKAGTPTMGGALILVSICMSTLLWSDLSNHYVWIVLIVTLLFGAIGWVDDYRKVFRQDTTGLPARWKYFWQSIFGAAAAIALYYTAFSDAETFYIIPFFKDVAIDIGIFYI
;
A
#
# COMPACT_ATOMS: atom_id res chain seq x y z
N MET A 1 -0.96 -15.81 -6.40
CA MET A 1 -1.42 -17.20 -6.11
C MET A 1 -2.33 -17.76 -7.20
N LEU A 2 -3.29 -16.97 -7.72
CA LEU A 2 -4.20 -17.40 -8.79
C LEU A 2 -3.51 -17.57 -10.15
N VAL A 3 -2.41 -16.85 -10.39
CA VAL A 3 -1.56 -17.03 -11.58
C VAL A 3 -1.02 -18.46 -11.64
N TRP A 4 -0.38 -18.93 -10.56
CA TRP A 4 0.15 -20.30 -10.49
C TRP A 4 -0.95 -21.36 -10.58
N LEU A 5 -2.14 -21.09 -10.02
CA LEU A 5 -3.29 -21.97 -10.16
C LEU A 5 -3.76 -22.03 -11.62
N SER A 6 -3.82 -20.88 -12.30
CA SER A 6 -4.13 -20.81 -13.74
C SER A 6 -3.10 -21.57 -14.56
N ASP A 7 -1.80 -21.42 -14.30
CA ASP A 7 -0.72 -22.18 -14.95
C ASP A 7 -0.95 -23.70 -14.85
N TYR A 8 -1.32 -24.18 -13.67
CA TYR A 8 -1.63 -25.59 -13.45
C TYR A 8 -2.90 -26.03 -14.21
N LEU A 9 -3.96 -25.22 -14.18
CA LEU A 9 -5.24 -25.55 -14.81
C LEU A 9 -5.20 -25.51 -16.34
N ILE A 10 -4.29 -24.73 -16.93
CA ILE A 10 -4.06 -24.70 -18.38
C ILE A 10 -3.68 -26.09 -18.93
N GLN A 11 -3.08 -26.97 -18.11
CA GLN A 11 -2.76 -28.34 -18.50
C GLN A 11 -4.02 -29.19 -18.77
N PHE A 12 -5.17 -28.80 -18.22
CA PHE A 12 -6.44 -29.50 -18.37
C PHE A 12 -7.37 -28.81 -19.38
N ASP A 13 -7.39 -27.48 -19.42
CA ASP A 13 -8.14 -26.68 -20.40
C ASP A 13 -7.43 -25.35 -20.69
N ASN A 14 -7.14 -25.09 -21.96
CA ASN A 14 -6.49 -23.86 -22.42
C ASN A 14 -7.31 -22.59 -22.13
N ASN A 15 -8.62 -22.69 -21.91
CA ASN A 15 -9.47 -21.55 -21.55
C ASN A 15 -9.02 -20.85 -20.27
N PHE A 16 -8.32 -21.53 -19.36
CA PHE A 16 -7.79 -20.92 -18.14
C PHE A 16 -6.65 -19.92 -18.39
N ALA A 17 -6.08 -19.88 -19.60
CA ALA A 17 -5.09 -18.87 -20.01
C ALA A 17 -5.65 -17.44 -19.97
N VAL A 18 -6.98 -17.26 -19.95
CA VAL A 18 -7.60 -15.93 -19.80
C VAL A 18 -7.15 -15.23 -18.51
N ILE A 19 -6.82 -15.98 -17.45
CA ILE A 19 -6.34 -15.43 -16.18
C ILE A 19 -4.89 -14.95 -16.26
N GLN A 20 -4.11 -15.35 -17.29
CA GLN A 20 -2.73 -14.88 -17.49
C GLN A 20 -2.67 -13.42 -17.97
N TYR A 21 -3.69 -12.96 -18.70
CA TYR A 21 -3.70 -11.62 -19.25
C TYR A 21 -3.67 -10.55 -18.15
N ILE A 22 -2.70 -9.63 -18.26
CA ILE A 22 -2.49 -8.56 -17.28
C ILE A 22 -3.73 -7.67 -17.15
N THR A 23 -4.43 -7.41 -18.25
CA THR A 23 -5.68 -6.62 -18.27
C THR A 23 -6.80 -7.28 -17.47
N VAL A 24 -6.98 -8.59 -17.66
CA VAL A 24 -7.97 -9.40 -16.95
C VAL A 24 -7.66 -9.40 -15.45
N ARG A 25 -6.41 -9.69 -15.09
CA ARG A 25 -5.93 -9.65 -13.70
C ARG A 25 -6.11 -8.27 -13.08
N GLY A 26 -5.81 -7.21 -13.82
CA GLY A 26 -6.00 -5.83 -13.40
C GLY A 26 -7.46 -5.53 -13.05
N ILE A 27 -8.39 -5.82 -13.96
CA ILE A 27 -9.82 -5.59 -13.74
C ILE A 27 -10.32 -6.40 -12.53
N PHE A 28 -10.00 -7.69 -12.48
CA PHE A 28 -10.42 -8.52 -11.35
C PHE A 28 -9.78 -8.11 -10.02
N SER A 29 -8.54 -7.61 -10.03
CA SER A 29 -7.89 -7.09 -8.82
C SER A 29 -8.65 -5.88 -8.25
N VAL A 30 -9.11 -4.96 -9.11
CA VAL A 30 -9.91 -3.80 -8.71
C VAL A 30 -11.26 -4.25 -8.17
N LEU A 31 -11.95 -5.15 -8.89
CA LEU A 31 -13.24 -5.68 -8.45
C LEU A 31 -13.13 -6.43 -7.11
N THR A 32 -12.06 -7.19 -6.92
CA THR A 32 -11.78 -7.90 -5.67
C THR A 32 -11.52 -6.91 -4.53
N ALA A 33 -10.66 -5.91 -4.73
CA ALA A 33 -10.37 -4.89 -3.72
C ALA A 33 -11.63 -4.12 -3.31
N MET A 34 -12.47 -3.76 -4.29
CA MET A 34 -13.76 -3.11 -4.08
C MET A 34 -14.72 -4.01 -3.31
N GLY A 35 -14.88 -5.27 -3.74
CA GLY A 35 -15.73 -6.25 -3.06
C GLY A 35 -15.31 -6.47 -1.60
N VAL A 36 -14.01 -6.64 -1.35
CA VAL A 36 -13.45 -6.74 0.00
C VAL A 36 -13.75 -5.48 0.82
N SER A 37 -13.58 -4.29 0.23
CA SER A 37 -13.87 -3.03 0.92
C SER A 37 -15.35 -2.88 1.28
N LEU A 38 -16.26 -3.29 0.39
CA LEU A 38 -17.71 -3.18 0.60
C LEU A 38 -18.22 -4.22 1.62
N LEU A 39 -17.65 -5.42 1.63
CA LEU A 39 -18.05 -6.48 2.55
C LEU A 39 -17.46 -6.28 3.96
N ILE A 40 -16.17 -5.95 4.05
CA ILE A 40 -15.48 -5.80 5.33
C ILE A 40 -15.71 -4.40 5.91
N GLY A 41 -15.88 -3.38 5.08
CA GLY A 41 -16.04 -1.98 5.48
C GLY A 41 -17.09 -1.77 6.59
N PRO A 42 -18.34 -2.22 6.42
CA PRO A 42 -19.38 -2.05 7.44
C PRO A 42 -19.04 -2.71 8.78
N MET A 43 -18.41 -3.89 8.75
CA MET A 43 -17.97 -4.59 9.97
C MET A 43 -16.85 -3.82 10.67
N LEU A 44 -15.87 -3.33 9.91
CA LEU A 44 -14.76 -2.54 10.45
C LEU A 44 -15.26 -1.22 11.03
N ILE A 45 -16.14 -0.50 10.33
CA ILE A 45 -16.73 0.76 10.79
C ILE A 45 -17.50 0.54 12.09
N ARG A 46 -18.32 -0.51 12.19
CA ARG A 46 -19.03 -0.85 13.44
C ARG A 46 -18.07 -1.11 14.59
N LYS A 47 -16.97 -1.82 14.35
CA LYS A 47 -15.96 -2.12 15.38
C LYS A 47 -15.21 -0.87 15.82
N LEU A 48 -14.84 0.01 14.89
CA LEU A 48 -14.16 1.28 15.18
C LEU A 48 -15.07 2.25 15.96
N ASN A 49 -16.36 2.29 15.61
CA ASN A 49 -17.36 3.09 16.33
C ASN A 49 -17.58 2.56 17.76
N TYR A 50 -17.66 1.23 17.93
CA TYR A 50 -17.80 0.60 19.25
C TYR A 50 -16.64 0.94 20.21
N HIS A 51 -15.41 1.01 19.70
CA HIS A 51 -14.24 1.38 20.49
C HIS A 51 -14.12 2.89 20.79
N GLN A 52 -15.14 3.70 20.46
CA GLN A 52 -15.17 5.15 20.68
C GLN A 52 -13.91 5.87 20.15
N ILE A 53 -13.41 5.41 18.99
CA ILE A 53 -12.29 6.03 18.28
C ILE A 53 -12.81 7.25 17.49
N GLY A 54 -13.53 8.12 18.20
CA GLY A 54 -13.90 9.45 17.72
C GLY A 54 -12.67 10.35 17.81
N GLN A 55 -12.45 11.18 16.80
CA GLN A 55 -11.41 12.21 16.89
C GLN A 55 -11.65 13.07 18.14
N VAL A 56 -10.64 13.18 19.00
CA VAL A 56 -10.58 14.24 20.02
C VAL A 56 -10.54 15.55 19.24
N VAL A 57 -11.66 16.28 19.25
CA VAL A 57 -11.77 17.56 18.56
C VAL A 57 -10.89 18.55 19.32
N ARG A 58 -10.01 19.26 18.60
CA ARG A 58 -9.29 20.41 19.16
C ARG A 58 -10.29 21.53 19.43
N ASP A 59 -10.28 22.09 20.63
CA ASP A 59 -11.12 23.25 21.02
C ASP A 59 -10.72 24.55 20.29
N ASP A 60 -9.60 24.53 19.56
CA ASP A 60 -8.94 25.68 18.94
C ASP A 60 -9.26 25.86 17.43
N GLY A 61 -10.35 25.25 16.92
CA GLY A 61 -10.78 25.35 15.50
C GLY A 61 -12.21 25.88 15.27
N PRO A 62 -12.54 26.39 14.07
CA PRO A 62 -13.86 26.99 13.78
C PRO A 62 -14.99 25.94 13.83
N GLU A 63 -16.21 26.35 14.24
CA GLU A 63 -17.37 25.48 14.50
C GLU A 63 -17.74 24.52 13.35
N SER A 64 -17.38 24.83 12.11
CA SER A 64 -17.55 23.94 10.95
C SER A 64 -16.75 22.62 11.05
N HIS A 65 -15.67 22.59 11.85
CA HIS A 65 -14.86 21.40 12.12
C HIS A 65 -15.47 20.45 13.17
N LEU A 66 -16.48 20.89 13.94
CA LEU A 66 -17.22 20.03 14.88
C LEU A 66 -18.06 18.96 14.15
N SER A 67 -18.42 19.20 12.88
CA SER A 67 -19.18 18.26 12.04
C SER A 67 -18.41 16.98 11.65
N LYS A 68 -17.09 16.94 11.85
CA LYS A 68 -16.27 15.73 11.65
C LYS A 68 -16.23 14.82 12.90
N ALA A 69 -16.82 15.27 14.01
CA ALA A 69 -16.95 14.48 15.23
C ALA A 69 -17.77 13.21 14.95
N GLY A 70 -17.13 12.04 15.10
CA GLY A 70 -17.79 10.75 14.99
C GLY A 70 -17.51 9.95 13.73
N THR A 71 -16.74 10.48 12.76
CA THR A 71 -16.20 9.63 11.68
C THR A 71 -14.99 8.85 12.20
N PRO A 72 -15.02 7.51 12.16
CA PRO A 72 -13.95 6.69 12.74
C PRO A 72 -12.64 6.93 11.98
N THR A 73 -11.58 7.20 12.73
CA THR A 73 -10.21 7.24 12.20
C THR A 73 -9.67 5.81 12.08
N MET A 74 -8.80 5.53 11.08
CA MET A 74 -8.32 4.20 10.64
C MET A 74 -8.99 3.56 9.41
N GLY A 75 -9.70 4.32 8.56
CA GLY A 75 -10.13 3.82 7.24
C GLY A 75 -8.98 3.30 6.35
N GLY A 76 -7.76 3.78 6.58
CA GLY A 76 -6.54 3.29 5.90
C GLY A 76 -6.28 1.79 6.14
N ALA A 77 -6.69 1.23 7.28
CA ALA A 77 -6.54 -0.20 7.53
C ALA A 77 -7.39 -1.04 6.56
N LEU A 78 -8.61 -0.58 6.22
CA LEU A 78 -9.46 -1.23 5.23
C LEU A 78 -8.79 -1.22 3.86
N ILE A 79 -8.22 -0.07 3.46
CA ILE A 79 -7.54 0.10 2.18
C ILE A 79 -6.34 -0.85 2.10
N LEU A 80 -5.52 -0.92 3.16
CA LEU A 80 -4.36 -1.82 3.20
C LEU A 80 -4.78 -3.29 3.11
N VAL A 81 -5.83 -3.70 3.82
CA VAL A 81 -6.35 -5.08 3.74
C VAL A 81 -6.85 -5.38 2.33
N SER A 82 -7.63 -4.48 1.73
CA SER A 82 -8.14 -4.64 0.36
C SER A 82 -7.01 -4.75 -0.67
N ILE A 83 -5.99 -3.88 -0.57
CA ILE A 83 -4.81 -3.93 -1.45
C ILE A 83 -4.08 -5.25 -1.25
N CYS A 84 -3.73 -5.61 -0.02
CA CYS A 84 -2.98 -6.83 0.27
C CYS A 84 -3.70 -8.08 -0.23
N MET A 85 -4.99 -8.24 0.05
CA MET A 85 -5.74 -9.41 -0.43
C MET A 85 -5.79 -9.45 -1.95
N SER A 86 -6.05 -8.32 -2.60
CA SER A 86 -6.13 -8.25 -4.05
C SER A 86 -4.79 -8.55 -4.73
N THR A 87 -3.71 -7.93 -4.25
CA THR A 87 -2.35 -8.16 -4.75
C THR A 87 -1.92 -9.62 -4.56
N LEU A 88 -2.13 -10.22 -3.38
CA LEU A 88 -1.73 -11.61 -3.14
C LEU A 88 -2.49 -12.63 -4.01
N LEU A 89 -3.76 -12.34 -4.33
CA LEU A 89 -4.55 -13.16 -5.23
C LEU A 89 -4.07 -13.04 -6.67
N TRP A 90 -4.05 -11.82 -7.21
CA TRP A 90 -3.98 -11.55 -8.66
C TRP A 90 -2.59 -11.18 -9.18
N SER A 91 -1.70 -10.68 -8.34
CA SER A 91 -0.33 -10.34 -8.76
C SER A 91 0.54 -11.58 -8.89
N ASP A 92 1.60 -11.44 -9.69
CA ASP A 92 2.60 -12.49 -9.83
C ASP A 92 3.58 -12.36 -8.67
N LEU A 93 3.58 -13.35 -7.79
CA LEU A 93 4.39 -13.35 -6.57
C LEU A 93 5.83 -13.78 -6.83
N SER A 94 6.16 -14.24 -8.05
CA SER A 94 7.53 -14.44 -8.49
C SER A 94 8.25 -13.11 -8.77
N ASN A 95 7.49 -12.03 -8.98
CA ASN A 95 8.03 -10.71 -9.27
C ASN A 95 8.43 -9.98 -7.98
N HIS A 96 9.72 -9.66 -7.82
CA HIS A 96 10.22 -8.97 -6.63
C HIS A 96 9.67 -7.54 -6.50
N TYR A 97 9.34 -6.85 -7.60
CA TYR A 97 8.75 -5.51 -7.55
C TYR A 97 7.42 -5.50 -6.79
N VAL A 98 6.60 -6.55 -6.97
CA VAL A 98 5.33 -6.71 -6.26
C VAL A 98 5.57 -6.80 -4.76
N TRP A 99 6.55 -7.59 -4.33
CA TRP A 99 6.91 -7.72 -2.92
C TRP A 99 7.44 -6.42 -2.33
N ILE A 100 8.35 -5.73 -3.03
CA ILE A 100 8.92 -4.46 -2.55
C ILE A 100 7.81 -3.43 -2.34
N VAL A 101 6.94 -3.23 -3.33
CA VAL A 101 5.83 -2.26 -3.22
C VAL A 101 4.85 -2.66 -2.10
N LEU A 102 4.51 -3.94 -1.99
CA LEU A 102 3.58 -4.43 -0.97
C LEU A 102 4.14 -4.23 0.44
N ILE A 103 5.41 -4.58 0.65
CA ILE A 103 6.10 -4.42 1.94
C ILE A 103 6.22 -2.93 2.31
N VAL A 104 6.67 -2.07 1.39
CA VAL A 104 6.77 -0.63 1.63
C VAL A 104 5.41 -0.03 1.98
N THR A 105 4.37 -0.39 1.23
CA THR A 105 2.99 0.07 1.49
C THR A 105 2.52 -0.35 2.88
N LEU A 106 2.78 -1.59 3.28
CA LEU A 106 2.44 -2.09 4.61
C LEU A 106 3.24 -1.40 5.72
N LEU A 107 4.54 -1.17 5.53
CA LEU A 107 5.40 -0.48 6.50
C LEU A 107 4.98 0.97 6.71
N PHE A 108 4.69 1.70 5.62
CA PHE A 108 4.19 3.08 5.70
C PHE A 108 2.78 3.10 6.32
N GLY A 109 1.95 2.11 5.97
CA GLY A 109 0.67 1.87 6.61
C GLY A 109 0.79 1.65 8.12
N ALA A 110 1.79 0.88 8.56
CA ALA A 110 2.06 0.62 9.97
C ALA A 110 2.51 1.89 10.70
N ILE A 111 3.36 2.73 10.09
CA ILE A 111 3.72 4.05 10.65
C ILE A 111 2.47 4.91 10.85
N GLY A 112 1.60 4.97 9.84
CA GLY A 112 0.33 5.71 9.90
C GLY A 112 -0.59 5.15 10.99
N TRP A 113 -0.70 3.83 11.10
CA TRP A 113 -1.48 3.17 12.14
C TRP A 113 -0.95 3.45 13.54
N VAL A 114 0.37 3.45 13.75
CA VAL A 114 0.98 3.81 15.04
C VAL A 114 0.72 5.27 15.41
N ASP A 115 0.75 6.18 14.44
CA ASP A 115 0.40 7.59 14.65
C ASP A 115 -1.07 7.75 15.07
N ASP A 116 -2.00 7.15 14.33
CA ASP A 116 -3.43 7.22 14.63
C ASP A 116 -3.77 6.52 15.95
N TYR A 117 -3.18 5.34 16.22
CA TYR A 117 -3.34 4.63 17.48
C TYR A 117 -2.88 5.48 18.67
N ARG A 118 -1.74 6.17 18.55
CA ARG A 118 -1.22 7.03 19.61
C ARG A 118 -2.13 8.23 19.88
N LYS A 119 -2.67 8.86 18.83
CA LYS A 119 -3.62 9.99 18.97
C LYS A 119 -4.87 9.57 19.72
N VAL A 120 -5.41 8.40 19.40
CA VAL A 120 -6.64 7.88 20.00
C VAL A 120 -6.41 7.42 21.44
N PHE A 121 -5.37 6.62 21.68
CA PHE A 121 -5.15 6.03 23.00
C PHE A 121 -4.57 7.03 24.02
N ARG A 122 -3.70 7.95 23.59
CA ARG A 122 -3.09 8.94 24.50
C ARG A 122 -3.87 10.26 24.59
N GLN A 123 -4.97 10.40 23.85
CA GLN A 123 -5.76 11.64 23.74
C GLN A 123 -4.92 12.88 23.44
N ASP A 124 -3.76 12.69 22.79
CA ASP A 124 -2.81 13.73 22.48
C ASP A 124 -2.94 14.08 20.99
N THR A 125 -3.36 15.31 20.71
CA THR A 125 -3.62 15.79 19.35
C THR A 125 -2.35 15.86 18.49
N THR A 126 -1.15 15.83 19.10
CA THR A 126 0.12 15.92 18.38
C THR A 126 0.58 14.61 17.75
N GLY A 127 0.09 13.45 18.19
CA GLY A 127 0.41 12.15 17.61
C GLY A 127 1.89 11.75 17.68
N LEU A 128 2.39 11.08 16.64
CA LEU A 128 3.79 10.71 16.49
C LEU A 128 4.61 11.96 16.11
N PRO A 129 5.67 12.31 16.88
CA PRO A 129 6.51 13.46 16.55
C PRO A 129 7.07 13.35 15.13
N ALA A 130 7.05 14.46 14.38
CA ALA A 130 7.47 14.49 12.97
C ALA A 130 8.86 13.86 12.75
N ARG A 131 9.81 14.10 13.65
CA ARG A 131 11.16 13.49 13.62
C ARG A 131 11.13 11.97 13.52
N TRP A 132 10.23 11.30 14.25
CA TRP A 132 10.13 9.85 14.24
C TRP A 132 9.39 9.34 13.00
N LYS A 133 8.40 10.10 12.52
CA LYS A 133 7.69 9.77 11.28
C LYS A 133 8.66 9.77 10.09
N TYR A 134 9.42 10.86 9.93
CA TYR A 134 10.43 10.97 8.88
C TYR A 134 11.54 9.95 9.04
N PHE A 135 12.02 9.71 10.26
CA PHE A 135 13.06 8.70 10.50
C PHE A 135 12.66 7.31 9.98
N TRP A 136 11.47 6.82 10.35
CA TRP A 136 11.01 5.50 9.89
C TRP A 136 10.70 5.47 8.39
N GLN A 137 10.12 6.53 7.84
CA GLN A 137 9.87 6.63 6.39
C GLN A 137 11.18 6.64 5.60
N SER A 138 12.20 7.36 6.06
CA SER A 138 13.52 7.38 5.44
C SER A 138 14.22 6.03 5.52
N ILE A 139 14.13 5.33 6.66
CA ILE A 139 14.72 3.98 6.80
C ILE A 139 14.07 3.01 5.81
N PHE A 140 12.74 2.95 5.77
CA PHE A 140 12.05 2.02 4.88
C PHE A 140 12.21 2.41 3.40
N GLY A 141 12.25 3.71 3.09
CA GLY A 141 12.56 4.20 1.75
C GLY A 141 13.98 3.82 1.30
N ALA A 142 14.98 4.05 2.14
CA ALA A 142 16.36 3.67 1.85
C ALA A 142 16.53 2.15 1.72
N ALA A 143 15.88 1.37 2.59
CA ALA A 143 15.89 -0.09 2.49
C ALA A 143 15.26 -0.57 1.17
N ALA A 144 14.18 0.06 0.71
CA ALA A 144 13.56 -0.25 -0.57
C ALA A 144 14.44 0.14 -1.76
N ALA A 145 15.09 1.31 -1.72
CA ALA A 145 16.02 1.75 -2.76
C ALA A 145 17.23 0.82 -2.86
N ILE A 146 17.80 0.42 -1.72
CA ILE A 146 18.88 -0.59 -1.65
C ILE A 146 18.40 -1.92 -2.24
N ALA A 147 17.21 -2.39 -1.86
CA ALA A 147 16.66 -3.63 -2.39
C ALA A 147 16.53 -3.56 -3.91
N LEU A 148 15.94 -2.48 -4.45
CA LEU A 148 15.81 -2.26 -5.89
C LEU A 148 17.17 -2.25 -6.61
N TYR A 149 18.14 -1.54 -6.06
CA TYR A 149 19.50 -1.46 -6.61
C TYR A 149 20.17 -2.83 -6.72
N TYR A 150 20.05 -3.69 -5.70
CA TYR A 150 20.65 -5.03 -5.72
C TYR A 150 19.82 -6.08 -6.47
N THR A 151 18.51 -5.87 -6.62
CA THR A 151 17.63 -6.79 -7.38
C THR A 151 17.52 -6.44 -8.86
N ALA A 152 18.13 -5.34 -9.31
CA ALA A 152 18.09 -4.92 -10.71
C ALA A 152 18.69 -6.00 -11.63
N PHE A 153 17.93 -6.38 -12.65
CA PHE A 153 18.34 -7.37 -13.65
C PHE A 153 19.03 -6.74 -14.86
N SER A 154 18.81 -5.45 -15.10
CA SER A 154 19.43 -4.72 -16.21
C SER A 154 19.88 -3.33 -15.80
N ASP A 155 20.94 -2.85 -16.45
CA ASP A 155 21.50 -1.52 -16.22
C ASP A 155 20.46 -0.40 -16.48
N ALA A 156 19.49 -0.66 -17.36
CA ALA A 156 18.40 0.28 -17.64
C ALA A 156 17.49 0.55 -16.42
N GLU A 157 17.47 -0.32 -15.41
CA GLU A 157 16.65 -0.16 -14.20
C GLU A 157 17.29 0.79 -13.18
N THR A 158 18.61 0.96 -13.23
CA THR A 158 19.37 1.86 -12.34
C THR A 158 19.79 3.15 -13.02
N PHE A 159 19.77 3.20 -14.36
CA PHE A 159 20.14 4.39 -15.11
C PHE A 159 19.07 5.47 -15.05
N TYR A 160 19.52 6.72 -14.97
CA TYR A 160 18.64 7.87 -15.11
C TYR A 160 18.35 8.11 -16.60
N ILE A 161 17.15 7.74 -17.03
CA ILE A 161 16.69 7.93 -18.40
C ILE A 161 16.14 9.36 -18.53
N ILE A 162 16.73 10.14 -19.44
CA ILE A 162 16.23 11.49 -19.72
C ILE A 162 15.00 11.38 -20.63
N PRO A 163 13.81 11.86 -20.21
CA PRO A 163 12.63 11.85 -21.06
C PRO A 163 12.92 12.56 -22.38
N PHE A 164 12.28 12.11 -23.47
CA PHE A 164 12.43 12.64 -24.84
C PHE A 164 13.74 12.30 -25.57
N PHE A 165 14.76 11.76 -24.88
CA PHE A 165 15.99 11.28 -25.50
C PHE A 165 16.05 9.75 -25.41
N LYS A 166 16.16 9.06 -26.55
CA LYS A 166 16.13 7.58 -26.59
C LYS A 166 17.44 6.94 -26.12
N ASP A 167 18.56 7.62 -26.34
CA ASP A 167 19.90 7.06 -26.13
C ASP A 167 20.66 7.74 -24.99
N VAL A 168 20.02 8.68 -24.27
CA VAL A 168 20.65 9.36 -23.14
C VAL A 168 20.19 8.69 -21.85
N ALA A 169 21.02 7.77 -21.38
CA ALA A 169 20.87 7.12 -20.09
C ALA A 169 22.14 7.39 -19.28
N ILE A 170 22.00 8.07 -18.14
CA ILE A 170 23.12 8.41 -17.27
C ILE A 170 23.22 7.34 -16.19
N ASP A 171 24.37 6.66 -16.12
CA ASP A 171 24.69 5.81 -14.99
C ASP A 171 24.95 6.67 -13.75
N ILE A 172 24.04 6.57 -12.78
CA ILE A 172 24.10 7.30 -11.51
C ILE A 172 24.75 6.46 -10.41
N GLY A 173 25.01 5.16 -10.65
CA GLY A 173 25.62 4.24 -9.70
C GLY A 173 24.99 4.34 -8.30
N ILE A 174 25.81 4.61 -7.29
CA ILE A 174 25.39 4.66 -5.88
C ILE A 174 24.45 5.83 -5.56
N PHE A 175 24.41 6.87 -6.39
CA PHE A 175 23.50 8.01 -6.20
C PHE A 175 22.04 7.66 -6.51
N TYR A 176 21.77 6.43 -6.96
CA TYR A 176 20.41 5.88 -7.07
C TYR A 176 19.70 5.75 -5.70
N ILE A 177 20.45 5.48 -4.63
CA ILE A 177 19.93 5.24 -3.27
C ILE A 177 19.76 6.56 -2.52
#